data_AF-A0A948ZN69-F1
#
_entry.id   AF-A0A948ZN69-F1
#
_cell.length_a   1.000
_cell.length_b   1.000
_cell.length_c   1.000
_cell.angle_alpha   90.00
_cell.angle_beta   90.00
_cell.angle_gamma   90.00
#
_symmetry.space_group_name_H-M   'P 1'
#
loop_
_entity.id
_entity.type
_entity.pdbx_description
1 polymer ?
#
loop_
_entity_poly.entity_id
_entity_poly.type
_entity_poly.pdbx_seq_one_letter_code
_entity_poly.pdbx_strand_id
1 'polypeptide(L)'
;MLRELLSAQDRQNELLEELVNQLGAAHKQRATELGQWKQANPHLAHSCRMAAEALGKVQAEFLGSLTAEINANYESLLDGEFMLNEFVDRFGPRMAHLNGLLQVLSQLSATPNPTGATNAP
;
A
#
# COMPACT_ATOMS: atom_id res chain seq x y z
N MET A 1 -25.23 39.29 -5.84
CA MET A 1 -25.71 37.89 -5.74
C MET A 1 -25.03 36.96 -6.75
N LEU A 2 -25.48 36.77 -8.00
CA LEU A 2 -24.84 35.80 -8.94
C LEU A 2 -23.37 36.11 -9.28
N ARG A 3 -23.00 37.38 -9.45
CA ARG A 3 -21.60 37.79 -9.70
C ARG A 3 -20.69 37.62 -8.47
N GLU A 4 -21.24 37.85 -7.28
CA GLU A 4 -20.50 37.66 -6.02
C GLU A 4 -20.32 36.17 -5.71
N LEU A 5 -21.33 35.36 -6.01
CA LEU A 5 -21.23 33.90 -5.96
C LEU A 5 -20.19 33.37 -6.95
N LEU A 6 -20.17 33.89 -8.19
CA LEU A 6 -19.17 33.50 -9.18
C LEU A 6 -17.75 33.85 -8.72
N SER A 7 -17.56 35.08 -8.21
CA SER A 7 -16.26 35.52 -7.68
C SER A 7 -15.81 34.71 -6.47
N ALA A 8 -16.73 34.33 -5.58
CA ALA A 8 -16.42 33.45 -4.45
C ALA A 8 -16.04 32.05 -4.92
N GLN A 9 -16.70 31.53 -5.96
CA GLN A 9 -16.41 30.22 -6.55
C GLN A 9 -15.05 30.20 -7.27
N ASP A 10 -14.69 31.26 -8.00
CA ASP A 10 -13.38 31.39 -8.63
C ASP A 10 -12.27 31.37 -7.56
N ARG A 11 -12.46 32.12 -6.46
CA ARG A 11 -11.51 32.10 -5.34
C ARG A 11 -11.43 30.72 -4.68
N GLN A 12 -12.55 30.01 -4.56
CA GLN A 12 -12.55 28.65 -4.04
C GLN A 12 -11.76 27.70 -4.94
N ASN A 13 -11.91 27.81 -6.26
CA ASN A 13 -11.16 26.99 -7.22
C ASN A 13 -9.65 27.25 -7.12
N GLU A 14 -9.22 28.51 -7.02
CA GLU A 14 -7.81 28.86 -6.80
C GLU A 14 -7.25 28.20 -5.53
N LEU A 15 -7.99 28.25 -4.42
CA LEU A 15 -7.56 27.65 -3.16
C LEU A 15 -7.51 26.11 -3.24
N LEU A 16 -8.45 25.50 -3.98
CA LEU A 16 -8.43 24.06 -4.23
C LEU A 16 -7.23 23.65 -5.08
N GLU A 17 -6.91 24.42 -6.13
CA GLU A 17 -5.72 24.19 -6.95
C GLU A 17 -4.43 24.32 -6.11
N GLU A 18 -4.34 25.34 -5.27
CA GLU A 18 -3.20 25.51 -4.36
C GLU A 18 -3.07 24.32 -3.39
N LEU A 19 -4.17 23.87 -2.81
CA LEU A 19 -4.20 22.74 -1.89
C LEU A 19 -3.81 21.42 -2.60
N VAL A 20 -4.29 21.19 -3.82
CA VAL A 20 -3.89 20.04 -4.65
C VAL A 20 -2.40 20.10 -4.95
N ASN A 21 -1.87 21.28 -5.28
CA ASN A 21 -0.45 21.46 -5.55
C ASN A 21 0.41 21.21 -4.31
N GLN A 22 0.01 21.73 -3.15
CA GLN A 22 0.72 21.51 -1.89
C GLN A 22 0.73 20.04 -1.47
N LEU A 23 -0.43 19.36 -1.54
CA LEU A 23 -0.53 17.92 -1.27
C LEU A 23 0.30 17.11 -2.27
N GLY A 24 0.20 17.44 -3.55
CA GLY A 24 0.94 16.76 -4.62
C GLY A 24 2.45 16.96 -4.53
N ALA A 25 2.92 18.12 -4.08
CA ALA A 25 4.34 18.45 -3.98
C ALA A 25 5.07 17.53 -2.99
N ALA A 26 4.52 17.32 -1.80
CA ALA A 26 5.11 16.44 -0.79
C ALA A 26 5.20 14.98 -1.27
N HIS A 27 4.14 14.49 -1.95
CA HIS A 27 4.13 13.15 -2.54
C HIS A 27 5.17 12.99 -3.65
N LYS A 28 5.30 13.98 -4.55
CA LYS A 28 6.29 13.97 -5.62
C LYS A 28 7.71 14.00 -5.08
N GLN A 29 7.99 14.87 -4.10
CA GLN A 29 9.31 14.97 -3.47
C GLN A 29 9.73 13.63 -2.86
N ARG A 30 8.86 13.01 -2.05
CA ARG A 30 9.13 11.69 -1.45
C ARG A 30 9.39 10.62 -2.51
N ALA A 31 8.63 10.63 -3.61
CA ALA A 31 8.83 9.69 -4.70
C ALA A 31 10.20 9.88 -5.39
N THR A 32 10.63 11.14 -5.58
CA THR A 32 11.96 11.48 -6.12
C THR A 32 13.08 11.02 -5.19
N GLU A 33 13.01 11.34 -3.90
CA GLU A 33 14.01 10.93 -2.90
C GLU A 33 14.13 9.41 -2.82
N LEU A 34 13.00 8.70 -2.80
CA LEU A 34 12.97 7.25 -2.81
C LEU A 34 13.57 6.69 -4.11
N GLY A 35 13.30 7.30 -5.26
CA GLY A 35 13.91 6.94 -6.54
C GLY A 35 15.43 7.09 -6.53
N GLN A 36 15.94 8.22 -6.04
CA GLN A 36 17.38 8.47 -5.87
C GLN A 36 18.00 7.46 -4.90
N TRP A 37 17.35 7.19 -3.77
CA TRP A 37 17.81 6.19 -2.81
C TRP A 37 17.94 4.79 -3.44
N LYS A 38 16.98 4.37 -4.27
CA LYS A 38 17.03 3.08 -4.98
C LYS A 38 18.19 3.01 -5.97
N GLN A 39 18.45 4.10 -6.70
CA GLN A 39 19.58 4.19 -7.63
C GLN A 39 20.92 4.14 -6.89
N ALA A 40 21.01 4.76 -5.71
CA ALA A 40 22.19 4.72 -4.85
C ALA A 40 22.39 3.36 -4.16
N ASN A 41 21.31 2.58 -3.97
CA ASN A 41 21.31 1.30 -3.24
C ASN A 41 20.75 0.14 -4.10
N PRO A 42 21.31 -0.14 -5.29
CA PRO A 42 20.70 -1.06 -6.26
C PRO A 42 20.63 -2.50 -5.75
N HIS A 43 21.67 -2.95 -5.02
CA HIS A 43 21.72 -4.31 -4.48
C HIS A 43 20.68 -4.52 -3.38
N LEU A 44 20.48 -3.52 -2.51
CA LEU A 44 19.48 -3.55 -1.45
C LEU A 44 18.07 -3.48 -2.04
N ALA A 45 17.83 -2.61 -3.02
CA ALA A 45 16.54 -2.53 -3.71
C ALA A 45 16.16 -3.86 -4.40
N HIS A 46 17.15 -4.58 -4.95
CA HIS A 46 16.95 -5.93 -5.48
C HIS A 46 16.63 -6.94 -4.37
N SER A 47 17.38 -6.94 -3.26
CA SER A 47 17.09 -7.80 -2.11
C SER A 47 15.71 -7.54 -1.51
N CYS A 48 15.27 -6.27 -1.41
CA CYS A 48 13.93 -5.90 -0.97
C CYS A 48 12.86 -6.45 -1.91
N ARG A 49 13.10 -6.44 -3.23
CA ARG A 49 12.20 -7.07 -4.20
C ARG A 49 12.07 -8.57 -3.94
N MET A 50 13.19 -9.28 -3.80
CA MET A 50 13.16 -10.72 -3.57
C MET A 50 12.47 -11.07 -2.24
N ALA A 51 12.75 -10.30 -1.19
CA ALA A 51 12.10 -10.45 0.10
C ALA A 51 10.59 -10.18 0.01
N ALA A 52 10.15 -9.15 -0.72
CA ALA A 52 8.73 -8.87 -0.93
C ALA A 52 8.03 -10.02 -1.67
N GLU A 53 8.63 -10.57 -2.73
CA GLU A 53 8.09 -11.71 -3.47
C GLU A 53 7.97 -12.96 -2.59
N ALA A 54 9.00 -13.27 -1.79
CA ALA A 54 8.96 -14.39 -0.85
C ALA A 54 7.92 -14.19 0.26
N LEU A 55 7.85 -12.99 0.84
CA LEU A 55 6.92 -12.65 1.90
C LEU A 55 5.47 -12.63 1.41
N GLY A 56 5.24 -12.23 0.15
CA GLY A 56 3.93 -12.32 -0.49
C GLY A 56 3.42 -13.75 -0.60
N LYS A 57 4.30 -14.73 -0.86
CA LYS A 57 3.93 -16.16 -0.83
C LYS A 57 3.55 -16.61 0.59
N VAL A 58 4.33 -16.20 1.60
CA VAL A 58 4.02 -16.50 3.00
C VAL A 58 2.67 -15.89 3.42
N GLN A 59 2.38 -14.66 2.97
CA GLN A 59 1.09 -14.00 3.22
C GLN A 59 -0.07 -14.76 2.57
N ALA A 60 0.11 -15.25 1.34
CA ALA A 60 -0.92 -16.05 0.66
C ALA A 60 -1.24 -17.35 1.43
N GLU A 61 -0.21 -18.08 1.89
CA GLU A 61 -0.38 -19.28 2.71
C GLU A 61 -1.06 -18.97 4.06
N PHE A 62 -0.67 -17.86 4.69
CA PHE A 62 -1.29 -17.41 5.93
C PHE A 62 -2.77 -17.07 5.74
N LEU A 63 -3.12 -16.38 4.64
CA LEU A 63 -4.51 -16.10 4.27
C LEU A 63 -5.30 -17.39 4.00
N GLY A 64 -4.67 -18.38 3.37
CA GLY A 64 -5.26 -19.71 3.19
C GLY A 64 -5.61 -20.37 4.52
N SER A 65 -4.67 -20.36 5.46
CA SER A 65 -4.86 -20.92 6.81
C SER A 65 -5.96 -20.19 7.59
N LEU A 66 -5.96 -18.86 7.54
CA LEU A 66 -6.98 -18.01 8.16
C LEU A 66 -8.37 -18.33 7.58
N THR A 67 -8.47 -18.39 6.25
CA THR A 67 -9.74 -18.66 5.55
C THR A 67 -10.27 -20.05 5.88
N ALA A 68 -9.40 -21.06 5.97
CA ALA A 68 -9.77 -22.41 6.38
C ALA A 68 -10.33 -22.44 7.81
N GLU A 69 -9.70 -21.73 8.75
CA GLU A 69 -10.16 -21.65 10.14
C GLU A 69 -11.54 -20.98 10.26
N ILE A 70 -11.77 -19.89 9.50
CA ILE A 70 -13.09 -19.23 9.46
C ILE A 70 -14.15 -20.20 8.94
N ASN A 71 -13.89 -20.87 7.82
CA ASN A 71 -14.87 -21.77 7.21
C ASN A 71 -15.17 -22.99 8.09
N ALA A 72 -14.17 -23.49 8.82
CA ALA A 72 -14.35 -24.63 9.72
C ALA A 72 -15.12 -24.28 11.00
N ASN A 73 -15.02 -23.03 11.47
CA ASN A 73 -15.55 -22.60 12.77
C ASN A 73 -16.60 -21.48 12.67
N TYR A 74 -17.19 -21.26 11.49
CA TYR A 74 -18.06 -20.11 11.20
C TYR A 74 -19.18 -19.93 12.23
N GLU A 75 -19.93 -20.99 12.55
CA GLU A 75 -21.03 -20.94 13.51
C GLU A 75 -20.53 -20.59 14.92
N SER A 76 -19.38 -21.15 15.34
CA SER A 76 -18.77 -20.86 16.64
C SER A 76 -18.22 -19.44 16.76
N LEU A 77 -17.71 -18.88 15.65
CA LEU A 77 -17.27 -17.49 15.58
C LEU A 77 -18.45 -16.51 15.58
N LEU A 78 -19.58 -16.90 14.99
CA LEU A 78 -20.80 -16.09 14.94
C LEU A 78 -21.49 -16.03 16.32
N ASP A 79 -21.56 -17.16 17.01
CA ASP A 79 -22.32 -17.30 18.26
C ASP A 79 -21.52 -16.90 19.51
N GLY A 80 -20.18 -16.88 19.44
CA GLY A 80 -19.29 -16.71 20.59
C GLY A 80 -18.29 -15.55 20.48
N GLU A 81 -18.52 -14.47 21.23
CA GLU A 81 -17.60 -13.32 21.33
C GLU A 81 -16.19 -13.74 21.78
N PHE A 82 -16.08 -14.72 22.67
CA PHE A 82 -14.78 -15.27 23.09
C PHE A 82 -14.01 -15.90 21.94
N MET A 83 -14.66 -16.76 21.13
CA MET A 83 -14.01 -17.44 20.00
C MET A 83 -13.60 -16.44 18.91
N LEU A 84 -14.44 -15.42 18.67
CA LEU A 84 -14.11 -14.34 17.76
C LEU A 84 -12.88 -13.55 18.26
N ASN A 85 -12.84 -13.18 19.54
CA ASN A 85 -11.71 -12.47 20.13
C ASN A 85 -10.42 -13.29 20.07
N GLU A 86 -10.47 -14.59 20.40
CA GLU A 86 -9.30 -15.48 20.30
C GLU A 86 -8.81 -15.57 18.85
N PHE A 87 -9.72 -15.70 17.88
CA PHE A 87 -9.39 -15.69 16.46
C PHE A 87 -8.72 -14.38 16.04
N VAL A 88 -9.29 -13.24 16.42
CA VAL A 88 -8.74 -11.92 16.11
C VAL A 88 -7.36 -11.73 16.76
N ASP A 89 -7.18 -12.14 18.02
CA ASP A 89 -5.91 -12.05 18.73
C ASP A 89 -4.82 -12.95 18.11
N ARG A 90 -5.21 -14.14 17.64
CA ARG A 90 -4.30 -15.10 16.99
C ARG A 90 -3.86 -14.64 15.60
N PHE A 91 -4.79 -14.15 14.77
CA PHE A 91 -4.53 -13.87 13.35
C PHE A 91 -4.33 -12.38 13.04
N GLY A 92 -5.02 -11.48 13.74
CA GLY A 92 -5.08 -10.04 13.47
C GLY A 92 -3.72 -9.35 13.54
N PRO A 93 -3.01 -9.36 14.69
CA PRO A 93 -1.70 -8.72 14.82
C PRO A 93 -0.67 -9.23 13.80
N ARG A 94 -0.66 -10.54 13.55
CA ARG A 94 0.24 -11.16 12.57
C ARG A 94 -0.07 -10.70 11.14
N MET A 95 -1.33 -10.64 10.75
CA MET A 95 -1.74 -10.14 9.43
C MET A 95 -1.34 -8.67 9.24
N ALA A 96 -1.62 -7.83 10.23
CA ALA A 96 -1.29 -6.40 10.17
C ALA A 96 0.21 -6.17 10.02
N HIS A 97 1.03 -6.86 10.84
CA HIS A 97 2.48 -6.76 10.76
C HIS A 97 3.04 -7.30 9.44
N LEU A 98 2.53 -8.44 8.96
CA LEU A 98 2.97 -9.04 7.70
C LEU A 98 2.70 -8.10 6.51
N ASN A 99 1.51 -7.49 6.49
CA ASN A 99 1.15 -6.51 5.47
C ASN A 99 2.03 -5.25 5.53
N GLY A 100 2.31 -4.74 6.73
CA GLY A 100 3.20 -3.60 6.93
C GLY A 100 4.62 -3.87 6.43
N LEU A 101 5.19 -5.04 6.76
CA LEU A 101 6.51 -5.46 6.28
C LEU A 101 6.54 -5.57 4.75
N LEU A 102 5.53 -6.20 4.15
CA LEU A 102 5.42 -6.33 2.70
C LEU A 102 5.33 -4.96 2.03
N GLN A 103 4.55 -4.03 2.58
CA GLN A 103 4.42 -2.67 2.06
C GLN A 103 5.76 -1.94 2.07
N VAL A 104 6.52 -2.00 3.17
CA VAL A 104 7.84 -1.37 3.27
C VAL A 104 8.82 -1.98 2.26
N LEU A 105 8.91 -3.31 2.20
CA LEU A 105 9.79 -3.99 1.24
C LEU A 105 9.42 -3.65 -0.21
N SER A 106 8.12 -3.57 -0.52
CA SER A 106 7.64 -3.22 -1.86
C SER A 106 7.96 -1.77 -2.21
N GLN A 107 7.84 -0.84 -1.26
CA GLN A 107 8.21 0.56 -1.47
C GLN A 107 9.71 0.71 -1.73
N LEU A 108 10.56 -0.05 -1.04
CA LEU A 108 12.02 -0.03 -1.22
C LEU A 108 12.48 -0.85 -2.44
N SER A 109 11.64 -1.76 -2.96
CA SER A 109 11.98 -2.61 -4.09
C SER A 109 12.26 -1.83 -5.39
N ALA A 110 13.16 -2.36 -6.21
CA ALA A 110 13.37 -1.84 -7.55
C ALA A 110 12.14 -2.16 -8.43
N THR A 111 11.54 -1.14 -9.05
CA THR A 111 10.54 -1.37 -10.10
C THR A 111 11.22 -1.99 -11.32
N PRO A 112 10.64 -3.02 -11.95
CA PRO A 112 11.15 -3.50 -13.22
C PRO A 112 11.12 -2.34 -14.22
N ASN A 113 12.27 -2.02 -14.80
CA ASN A 113 12.36 -0.99 -15.83
C ASN A 113 11.48 -1.43 -17.02
N PRO A 114 10.45 -0.68 -17.44
CA PRO A 114 9.68 -1.00 -18.63
C PRO A 114 10.46 -0.56 -19.87
N THR A 115 11.62 -1.14 -20.12
CA THR A 115 12.42 -0.91 -21.34
C THR A 115 12.64 -2.25 -22.03
N GLY A 116 11.67 -2.61 -22.86
CA GLY A 116 11.71 -3.77 -23.75
C GLY A 116 10.72 -3.72 -24.92
N ALA A 117 9.97 -2.63 -25.11
CA ALA A 117 9.27 -2.37 -26.37
C ALA A 117 10.22 -1.58 -27.28
N THR A 118 11.25 -2.27 -27.75
CA THR A 118 12.16 -1.79 -28.79
C THR A 118 11.33 -1.59 -30.05
N ASN A 119 11.21 -0.34 -30.50
CA ASN A 119 10.74 0.01 -31.83
C ASN A 119 11.46 -0.87 -32.86
N ALA A 120 10.69 -1.65 -33.62
CA ALA A 120 11.13 -2.30 -34.85
C ALA A 120 10.57 -1.48 -36.04
N PRO A 121 11.33 -1.37 -37.15
CA PRO A 121 11.16 -0.35 -38.20
C PRO A 121 9.87 -0.46 -39.03
#